data_AF-A0A7C5D4Z3-F1
#
_entry.id   AF-A0A7C5D4Z3-F1
#
_cell.length_a   1.000
_cell.length_b   1.000
_cell.length_c   1.000
_cell.angle_alpha   90.00
_cell.angle_beta   90.00
_cell.angle_gamma   90.00
#
_symmetry.space_group_name_H-M   'P 1'
#
loop_
_entity.id
_entity.type
_entity.pdbx_description
1 polymer ?
#
loop_
_entity_poly.entity_id
_entity_poly.type
_entity_poly.pdbx_seq_one_letter_code
_entity_poly.pdbx_strand_id
1 'polypeptide(L)' 'MKKLIILALVSTFAMSGFFNDAQIKQEKEQKAEAARLCKIYTAKTEKYKETMRNDDLAKATLKNYVRVENKYCGKSHS' A
#
# COMPACT_ATOMS: atom_id res chain seq x y z
N MET A 1 -30.83 13.90 -34.64
CA MET A 1 -29.49 13.27 -34.47
C MET A 1 -28.45 14.19 -33.82
N LYS A 2 -28.28 15.46 -34.24
CA LYS A 2 -27.34 16.41 -33.57
C LYS A 2 -27.56 16.58 -32.06
N LYS A 3 -28.81 16.55 -31.57
CA LYS A 3 -29.12 16.67 -30.13
C LYS A 3 -28.73 15.44 -29.29
N LEU A 4 -28.62 14.26 -29.89
CA LEU A 4 -28.23 13.02 -29.19
C LEU A 4 -26.71 12.97 -28.93
N ILE A 5 -25.92 13.53 -29.84
CA ILE A 5 -24.45 13.61 -29.71
C ILE A 5 -24.05 14.53 -28.54
N ILE A 6 -24.77 15.64 -28.37
CA ILE A 6 -24.52 16.59 -27.26
C ILE A 6 -24.85 15.96 -25.90
N LEU A 7 -25.92 15.16 -25.82
CA LEU A 7 -26.31 14.49 -24.58
C LEU A 7 -25.27 13.44 -24.13
N ALA A 8 -24.68 12.71 -25.08
CA ALA A 8 -23.64 11.73 -24.80
C ALA A 8 -22.35 12.39 -24.27
N LEU A 9 -21.93 13.52 -24.85
CA LEU A 9 -20.74 14.25 -24.40
C LEU A 9 -20.88 14.79 -22.98
N VAL A 10 -22.05 15.29 -22.59
CA VAL A 10 -22.29 15.80 -21.22
C VAL A 10 -22.21 14.69 -20.17
N SER A 11 -22.61 13.47 -20.53
CA SER A 11 -22.57 12.32 -19.60
C SER A 11 -21.15 11.85 -19.26
N THR A 12 -20.18 11.99 -20.18
CA THR A 12 -18.78 11.61 -19.95
C THR A 12 -18.03 12.56 -19.00
N PHE A 13 -18.36 13.86 -18.99
CA PHE A 13 -17.71 14.82 -18.10
C PHE A 13 -18.19 14.73 -16.65
N ALA A 14 -19.44 14.33 -16.42
CA ALA A 14 -19.98 14.16 -15.07
C ALA A 14 -19.32 13.01 -14.30
N MET A 15 -18.85 11.97 -15.01
CA MET A 15 -18.16 10.84 -14.38
C MET A 15 -16.69 11.15 -14.05
N SER A 16 -15.99 12.03 -14.77
CA SER A 16 -14.58 12.31 -14.46
C SER A 16 -14.32 12.97 -13.09
N GLY A 17 -15.30 13.71 -12.55
CA GLY A 17 -15.15 14.38 -11.24
C GLY A 17 -15.27 13.43 -10.04
N PHE A 18 -16.25 12.53 -10.05
CA PHE A 18 -16.52 11.62 -8.92
C PHE A 18 -15.48 10.50 -8.77
N PHE A 19 -14.90 10.03 -9.88
CA PHE A 19 -13.94 8.93 -9.84
C PHE A 19 -12.57 9.37 -9.31
N ASN A 20 -12.22 10.65 -9.49
CA ASN A 20 -10.94 11.19 -9.05
C ASN A 20 -10.86 11.31 -7.53
N ASP A 21 -11.91 11.81 -6.87
CA ASP A 21 -11.97 11.90 -5.41
C ASP A 21 -11.96 10.53 -4.73
N ALA A 22 -12.66 9.54 -5.30
CA ALA A 22 -12.66 8.17 -4.80
C ALA A 22 -11.26 7.53 -4.89
N GLN A 23 -10.55 7.73 -6.00
CA GLN A 23 -9.16 7.26 -6.16
C GLN A 23 -8.21 7.96 -5.20
N ILE A 24 -8.30 9.29 -5.04
CA ILE A 24 -7.46 10.05 -4.11
C ILE A 24 -7.70 9.58 -2.67
N LYS A 25 -8.95 9.34 -2.28
CA LYS A 25 -9.29 8.83 -0.95
C LYS A 25 -8.73 7.42 -0.73
N GLN A 26 -8.89 6.54 -1.71
CA GLN A 26 -8.34 5.19 -1.66
C GLN A 26 -6.82 5.20 -1.55
N GLU A 27 -6.12 6.05 -2.29
CA GLU A 27 -4.66 6.19 -2.23
C GLU A 27 -4.20 6.69 -0.85
N LYS A 28 -4.92 7.68 -0.28
CA LYS A 28 -4.65 8.17 1.08
C LYS A 28 -4.83 7.07 2.13
N GLU A 29 -5.91 6.29 2.04
CA GLU A 29 -6.17 5.17 2.94
C GLU A 29 -5.09 4.08 2.81
N GLN A 30 -4.68 3.74 1.59
CA GLN A 30 -3.58 2.79 1.34
C GLN A 30 -2.25 3.27 1.91
N LYS A 31 -1.93 4.57 1.78
CA LYS A 31 -0.72 5.17 2.37
C LYS A 31 -0.75 5.14 3.89
N ALA A 32 -1.88 5.48 4.50
CA ALA A 32 -2.06 5.42 5.95
C ALA A 32 -1.91 3.98 6.48
N GLU A 33 -2.50 3.01 5.78
CA GLU A 33 -2.39 1.60 6.13
C GLU A 33 -0.96 1.07 5.94
N ALA A 34 -0.28 1.44 4.86
CA ALA A 34 1.13 1.10 4.65
C ALA A 34 2.02 1.64 5.77
N ALA A 35 1.80 2.89 6.21
CA ALA A 35 2.52 3.47 7.33
C ALA A 35 2.25 2.73 8.66
N ARG A 36 1.00 2.31 8.91
CA ARG A 36 0.64 1.48 10.08
C ARG A 36 1.35 0.13 10.03
N LEU A 37 1.31 -0.55 8.89
CA LEU A 37 1.92 -1.85 8.69
C LEU A 37 3.45 -1.77 8.80
N CYS A 38 4.07 -0.72 8.27
CA CYS A 38 5.50 -0.46 8.44
C CYS A 38 5.89 -0.49 9.93
N LYS A 39 5.20 0.28 10.78
CA LYS A 39 5.47 0.31 12.23
C LYS A 39 5.33 -1.07 12.89
N ILE A 40 4.28 -1.81 12.54
CA ILE A 40 4.03 -3.15 13.09
C ILE A 40 5.16 -4.11 12.71
N TYR A 41 5.56 -4.12 11.45
CA TYR A 41 6.61 -5.02 10.98
C TYR A 41 8.00 -4.63 11.46
N THR A 42 8.31 -3.33 11.59
CA THR A 42 9.55 -2.88 12.25
C THR A 42 9.62 -3.37 13.69
N ALA A 43 8.58 -3.15 14.50
CA ALA A 43 8.56 -3.65 15.88
C ALA A 43 8.64 -5.17 15.97
N LYS A 44 8.01 -5.89 15.02
CA LYS A 44 8.08 -7.35 14.93
C LYS A 44 9.48 -7.83 14.57
N THR A 45 10.14 -7.18 13.61
CA THR A 45 11.53 -7.48 13.23
C THR A 45 12.47 -7.28 14.42
N GLU A 46 12.36 -6.15 15.12
CA GLU A 46 13.19 -5.83 16.29
C GLU A 46 12.99 -6.85 17.42
N LYS A 47 11.75 -7.08 17.83
CA LYS A 47 11.43 -8.05 18.88
C LYS A 47 11.86 -9.49 18.55
N TYR A 48 11.78 -9.87 17.27
CA TYR A 48 12.24 -11.17 16.83
C TYR A 48 13.76 -11.29 16.92
N LYS A 49 14.52 -10.24 16.56
CA LYS A 49 15.99 -10.24 16.69
C LYS A 49 16.45 -10.43 18.14
N GLU A 50 15.71 -9.90 19.11
CA GLU A 50 16.04 -10.03 20.54
C GLU A 50 15.94 -11.47 21.06
N THR A 51 15.06 -12.28 20.47
CA THR A 51 14.67 -13.60 21.02
C THR A 51 14.94 -14.76 20.06
N MET A 52 15.40 -14.49 18.84
CA MET A 52 15.59 -15.53 17.84
C MET A 52 16.74 -16.47 18.20
N ARG A 53 16.54 -17.75 17.90
CA ARG A 53 17.59 -18.77 18.01
C ARG A 53 18.64 -18.56 16.92
N ASN A 54 19.85 -19.05 17.14
CA ASN A 54 20.92 -19.02 16.14
C ASN A 54 20.87 -20.25 15.23
N ASP A 55 19.76 -20.41 14.50
CA ASP A 55 19.56 -21.48 13.52
C ASP A 55 19.08 -20.92 12.18
N ASP A 56 19.22 -21.71 11.12
CA ASP A 56 18.92 -21.23 9.76
C ASP A 56 17.43 -20.98 9.52
N LEU A 57 16.55 -21.68 10.24
CA LEU A 57 15.11 -21.43 10.19
C LEU A 57 14.76 -20.07 10.79
N ALA A 58 15.41 -19.72 11.90
CA ALA A 58 15.25 -18.42 12.55
C ALA A 58 15.80 -17.29 11.68
N LYS A 59 16.95 -17.49 11.04
CA LYS A 59 17.49 -16.53 10.05
C LYS A 59 16.55 -16.34 8.85
N ALA A 60 15.97 -17.43 8.32
CA ALA A 60 14.99 -17.36 7.23
C ALA A 60 13.71 -16.61 7.65
N THR A 61 13.26 -16.83 8.89
CA THR A 61 12.12 -16.13 9.47
C THR A 61 12.40 -14.63 9.59
N LEU A 62 13.57 -14.25 10.11
CA LEU A 62 13.99 -12.86 10.18
C LEU A 62 14.04 -12.21 8.79
N LYS A 63 14.61 -12.91 7.79
CA LYS A 63 14.66 -12.44 6.40
C LYS A 63 13.25 -12.17 5.86
N ASN A 64 12.28 -13.00 6.20
CA ASN A 64 10.89 -12.79 5.81
C ASN A 64 10.29 -11.54 6.48
N TYR A 65 10.52 -11.32 7.76
CA TYR A 65 10.04 -10.13 8.47
C TYR A 65 10.64 -8.84 7.90
N VAL A 66 11.95 -8.81 7.66
CA VAL A 66 12.64 -7.67 7.01
C VAL A 66 12.08 -7.42 5.61
N ARG A 67 11.81 -8.48 4.82
CA ARG A 67 11.22 -8.33 3.49
C ARG A 67 9.84 -7.67 3.55
N VAL A 68 8.99 -8.08 4.49
CA VAL A 68 7.64 -7.52 4.63
C VAL A 68 7.68 -6.11 5.20
N GLU A 69 8.58 -5.83 6.14
CA GLU A 69 8.87 -4.47 6.60
C GLU A 69 9.24 -3.55 5.43
N ASN A 70 10.23 -3.95 4.61
CA ASN A 70 10.67 -3.17 3.46
C ASN A 70 9.53 -2.92 2.45
N LYS A 71 8.65 -3.91 2.25
CA LYS A 71 7.46 -3.78 1.39
C LYS A 71 6.54 -2.64 1.83
N TYR A 72 6.30 -2.48 3.13
CA TYR A 72 5.37 -1.47 3.64
C TYR A 72 6.04 -0.13 3.98
N CYS A 73 7.32 -0.16 4.34
CA CYS A 73 8.09 1.04 4.66
C CYS A 73 8.64 1.76 3.43
N GLY A 74 8.44 1.23 2.22
CA GLY A 74 8.93 1.86 0.98
C GLY A 74 10.45 1.83 0.83
N LYS A 75 11.15 0.97 1.58
CA LYS A 75 12.58 0.71 1.38
C LYS A 75 12.73 -0.22 0.17
N SER A 76 12.63 0.34 -1.03
CA SER A 76 13.05 -0.37 -2.24
C SER A 76 14.55 -0.65 -2.11
N HIS A 77 14.95 -1.91 -2.25
CA HIS A 77 16.35 -2.23 -2.49
C HIS A 77 16.78 -1.54 -3.79
N SER A 78 17.53 -0.44 -3.66
CA SER A 78 18.50 0.00 -4.67
C SER A 78 19.80 -0.77 -4.48
#